data_AF-A0AA96RWK7-F1
#
_entry.id   AF-A0AA96RWK7-F1
#
_cell.length_a   1.000
_cell.length_b   1.000
_cell.length_c   1.000
_cell.angle_alpha   90.00
_cell.angle_beta   90.00
_cell.angle_gamma   90.00
#
_symmetry.space_group_name_H-M   'P 1'
#
loop_
_entity.id
_entity.type
_entity.pdbx_description
1 polymer ?
#
loop_
_entity_poly.entity_id
_entity_poly.type
_entity_poly.pdbx_seq_one_letter_code
_entity_poly.pdbx_strand_id
1 'polypeptide(L)'
;MKATVLRALFLWLVLFIILQPIFTYIDYLLDLQVKANTSYITQKAATEGMVTAAMKSEVIANLRAAGFPGNSIEITSSTEVILERKQRLDVYITAPRVHLFPYNFSGVTQPARYYGHGSIMSEYLD
;
A
#
# COMPACT_ATOMS: atom_id res chain seq x y z
N MET A 1 -45.03 9.79 10.64
CA MET A 1 -43.71 10.47 10.55
C MET A 1 -42.64 9.80 11.42
N LYS A 2 -42.77 9.73 12.76
CA LYS A 2 -41.73 9.15 13.63
C LYS A 2 -41.31 7.71 13.25
N ALA A 3 -42.28 6.82 12.99
CA ALA A 3 -42.00 5.45 12.60
C ALA A 3 -41.31 5.34 11.21
N THR A 4 -41.63 6.24 10.29
CA THR A 4 -41.01 6.29 8.95
C THR A 4 -39.55 6.70 9.05
N VAL A 5 -39.23 7.72 9.86
CA VAL A 5 -37.86 8.17 10.11
C VAL A 5 -37.04 7.07 10.78
N LEU A 6 -37.62 6.38 11.78
CA LEU A 6 -36.95 5.27 12.47
C LEU A 6 -36.62 4.11 11.52
N ARG A 7 -37.56 3.74 10.63
CA ARG A 7 -37.33 2.71 9.62
C ARG A 7 -36.26 3.11 8.61
N ALA A 8 -36.23 4.39 8.20
CA ALA A 8 -35.20 4.90 7.30
C ALA A 8 -33.80 4.84 7.95
N LEU A 9 -33.67 5.25 9.22
CA LEU A 9 -32.41 5.16 9.96
C LEU A 9 -31.95 3.70 10.13
N PHE A 10 -32.88 2.79 10.42
CA PHE A 10 -32.57 1.37 10.54
C PHE A 10 -32.10 0.77 9.21
N LEU A 11 -32.75 1.12 8.09
CA LEU A 11 -32.33 0.70 6.76
C LEU A 11 -30.92 1.18 6.44
N TRP A 12 -30.62 2.45 6.77
CA TRP A 12 -29.27 3.00 6.62
C TRP A 12 -28.24 2.23 7.44
N LEU A 13 -28.55 1.92 8.71
CA LEU A 13 -27.66 1.14 9.57
C LEU A 13 -27.39 -0.26 8.99
N VAL A 14 -28.43 -0.94 8.52
CA VAL A 14 -28.29 -2.26 7.88
C VAL A 14 -27.42 -2.17 6.63
N LEU A 15 -27.62 -1.15 5.80
CA LEU A 15 -26.80 -0.92 4.62
C LEU A 15 -25.32 -0.72 4.97
N PHE A 16 -25.03 0.07 6.02
CA PHE A 16 -23.66 0.27 6.52
C PHE A 16 -23.00 -1.05 6.97
N ILE A 17 -23.75 -1.91 7.67
CA ILE A 17 -23.26 -3.21 8.12
C ILE A 17 -22.98 -4.12 6.92
N ILE A 18 -23.84 -4.13 5.90
CA ILE A 18 -23.68 -4.98 4.71
C ILE A 18 -22.52 -4.51 3.83
N LEU A 19 -22.24 -3.21 3.77
CA LEU A 19 -21.10 -2.66 3.01
C LEU A 19 -19.75 -2.97 3.67
N GLN A 20 -19.74 -3.36 4.94
CA GLN A 20 -18.49 -3.49 5.71
C GLN A 20 -17.49 -4.53 5.13
N PRO A 21 -17.91 -5.72 4.70
CA PRO A 21 -17.02 -6.68 4.05
C PRO A 21 -16.39 -6.13 2.76
N ILE A 22 -17.11 -5.32 1.98
CA ILE A 22 -16.62 -4.77 0.71
C ILE A 22 -15.47 -3.79 0.97
N PHE A 23 -15.61 -2.89 1.92
CA PHE A 23 -14.54 -1.95 2.28
C PHE A 23 -13.31 -2.64 2.86
N THR A 24 -13.51 -3.68 3.69
CA THR A 24 -12.41 -4.50 4.18
C THR A 24 -11.67 -5.20 3.03
N TYR A 25 -12.41 -5.67 2.03
CA TYR A 25 -11.82 -6.29 0.85
C TYR A 25 -11.04 -5.29 -0.02
N ILE A 26 -11.58 -4.08 -0.22
CA ILE A 26 -10.86 -3.00 -0.92
C ILE A 26 -9.55 -2.66 -0.19
N ASP A 27 -9.59 -2.52 1.12
CA ASP A 27 -8.41 -2.27 1.94
C ASP A 27 -7.34 -3.35 1.76
N TYR A 28 -7.76 -4.61 1.77
CA TYR A 28 -6.87 -5.75 1.51
C TYR A 28 -6.27 -5.71 0.09
N LEU A 29 -7.06 -5.38 -0.92
CA LEU A 29 -6.57 -5.25 -2.29
C LEU A 29 -5.55 -4.10 -2.41
N LEU A 30 -5.77 -2.98 -1.73
CA LEU A 30 -4.83 -1.86 -1.70
C LEU A 30 -3.50 -2.24 -1.02
N ASP A 31 -3.56 -3.01 0.07
CA ASP A 31 -2.36 -3.55 0.72
C ASP A 31 -1.58 -4.50 -0.22
N LEU A 32 -2.29 -5.36 -0.96
CA LEU A 32 -1.67 -6.21 -1.97
C LEU A 32 -1.01 -5.41 -3.09
N GLN A 33 -1.60 -4.29 -3.52
CA GLN A 33 -0.97 -3.43 -4.54
C GLN A 33 0.36 -2.85 -4.06
N VAL A 34 0.44 -2.40 -2.82
CA VAL A 34 1.70 -1.89 -2.24
C VAL A 34 2.75 -3.01 -2.17
N LYS A 35 2.37 -4.20 -1.71
CA LYS A 35 3.28 -5.36 -1.62
C LYS A 35 3.75 -5.85 -3.00
N ALA A 36 2.85 -5.91 -3.98
CA ALA A 36 3.18 -6.31 -5.34
C ALA A 36 4.16 -5.33 -5.99
N ASN A 37 3.92 -4.02 -5.85
CA ASN A 37 4.84 -2.99 -6.35
C ASN A 37 6.18 -3.02 -5.62
N THR A 38 6.19 -3.38 -4.32
CA THR A 38 7.43 -3.58 -3.57
C THR A 38 8.24 -4.73 -4.14
N SER A 39 7.61 -5.90 -4.34
CA SER A 39 8.28 -7.05 -4.96
C SER A 39 8.81 -6.71 -6.36
N TYR A 40 8.01 -5.98 -7.15
CA TYR A 40 8.39 -5.55 -8.49
C TYR A 40 9.66 -4.68 -8.49
N ILE A 41 9.67 -3.61 -7.66
CA ILE A 41 10.84 -2.72 -7.60
C ILE A 41 12.07 -3.43 -7.02
N THR A 42 11.88 -4.32 -6.04
CA THR A 42 12.97 -5.10 -5.46
C THR A 42 13.64 -5.98 -6.53
N GLN A 43 12.85 -6.69 -7.34
CA GLN A 43 13.39 -7.54 -8.41
C GLN A 43 14.12 -6.72 -9.48
N LYS A 44 13.55 -5.58 -9.88
CA LYS A 44 14.17 -4.69 -10.87
C LYS A 44 15.46 -4.08 -10.33
N ALA A 45 15.47 -3.67 -9.07
CA ALA A 45 16.63 -3.10 -8.41
C ALA A 45 17.76 -4.13 -8.17
N ALA A 46 17.46 -5.44 -8.12
CA ALA A 46 18.47 -6.48 -8.06
C ALA A 46 19.38 -6.45 -9.30
N THR A 47 18.80 -6.23 -10.48
CA THR A 47 19.55 -6.20 -11.74
C THR A 47 20.46 -4.99 -11.88
N GLU A 48 20.01 -3.83 -11.39
CA GLU A 48 20.76 -2.56 -11.42
C GLU A 48 21.64 -2.36 -10.18
N GLY A 49 21.57 -3.26 -9.19
CA GLY A 49 22.27 -3.14 -7.91
C GLY A 49 21.80 -1.98 -7.01
N MET A 50 20.81 -1.18 -7.44
CA MET A 50 20.27 -0.06 -6.69
C MET A 50 18.84 0.30 -7.11
N VAL A 51 18.13 1.03 -6.24
CA VAL A 51 16.82 1.61 -6.57
C VAL A 51 17.00 2.96 -7.28
N THR A 52 16.73 3.00 -8.58
CA THR A 52 16.90 4.22 -9.38
C THR A 52 15.68 5.15 -9.31
N ALA A 53 15.87 6.43 -9.66
CA ALA A 53 14.77 7.41 -9.71
C ALA A 53 13.67 7.02 -10.72
N ALA A 54 14.04 6.38 -11.84
CA ALA A 54 13.09 5.90 -12.83
C ALA A 54 12.17 4.81 -12.25
N MET A 55 12.73 3.84 -11.51
CA MET A 55 11.93 2.81 -10.83
C MET A 55 10.99 3.40 -9.78
N LYS A 56 11.45 4.39 -9.01
CA LYS A 56 10.59 5.10 -8.04
C LYS A 56 9.43 5.79 -8.74
N SER A 57 9.69 6.49 -9.84
CA SER A 57 8.65 7.16 -10.62
C SER A 57 7.61 6.19 -11.19
N GLU A 58 8.06 5.03 -11.67
CA GLU A 58 7.18 3.99 -12.21
C GLU A 58 6.24 3.42 -11.14
N VAL A 59 6.78 3.09 -9.96
CA VAL A 59 5.97 2.61 -8.84
C VAL A 59 4.99 3.67 -8.34
N ILE A 60 5.42 4.94 -8.26
CA ILE A 60 4.54 6.05 -7.90
C ILE A 60 3.40 6.17 -8.93
N ALA A 61 3.67 6.00 -10.22
CA ALA A 61 2.64 6.03 -11.26
C ALA A 61 1.64 4.87 -11.12
N ASN A 62 2.12 3.64 -10.86
CA ASN A 62 1.28 2.46 -10.65
C ASN A 62 0.36 2.64 -9.44
N LEU A 63 0.92 3.07 -8.30
CA LEU A 63 0.14 3.29 -7.09
C LEU A 63 -0.84 4.48 -7.26
N ARG A 64 -0.46 5.51 -8.01
CA ARG A 64 -1.39 6.60 -8.35
C ARG A 64 -2.58 6.12 -9.17
N ALA A 65 -2.36 5.20 -10.12
CA ALA A 65 -3.44 4.58 -10.89
C ALA A 65 -4.38 3.73 -10.00
N ALA A 66 -3.86 3.16 -8.90
CA ALA A 66 -4.65 2.47 -7.88
C ALA A 66 -5.36 3.41 -6.88
N GLY A 67 -5.19 4.74 -7.02
CA GLY A 67 -5.86 5.75 -6.20
C GLY A 67 -5.04 6.31 -5.05
N PHE A 68 -3.75 5.99 -4.93
CA PHE A 68 -2.87 6.56 -3.90
C PHE A 68 -2.45 8.00 -4.23
N PRO A 69 -2.32 8.88 -3.21
CA PRO A 69 -1.79 10.23 -3.44
C PRO A 69 -0.27 10.13 -3.66
N GLY A 70 0.18 10.38 -4.89
CA GLY A 70 1.60 10.19 -5.28
C GLY A 70 2.61 10.88 -4.34
N ASN A 71 2.28 12.09 -3.86
CA ASN A 71 3.16 12.90 -3.02
C ASN A 71 3.34 12.35 -1.59
N SER A 72 2.56 11.34 -1.22
CA SER A 72 2.57 10.72 0.12
C SER A 72 3.15 9.30 0.10
N ILE A 73 3.59 8.83 -1.07
CA ILE A 73 4.25 7.54 -1.23
C ILE A 73 5.73 7.74 -0.92
N GLU A 74 6.25 7.00 0.05
CA GLU A 74 7.66 7.01 0.41
C GLU A 74 8.29 5.69 -0.03
N ILE A 75 9.37 5.79 -0.81
CA ILE A 75 10.15 4.63 -1.28
C ILE A 75 11.58 4.80 -0.81
N THR A 76 12.01 3.94 0.11
CA THR A 76 13.37 3.94 0.65
C THR A 76 14.07 2.62 0.35
N SER A 77 15.40 2.65 0.29
CA SER A 77 16.26 1.49 0.10
C SER A 77 17.30 1.44 1.21
N SER A 78 17.87 0.27 1.47
CA SER A 78 18.98 0.12 2.43
C SER A 78 20.23 0.90 2.02
N THR A 79 20.40 1.17 0.72
CA THR A 79 21.60 1.81 0.17
C THR A 79 21.24 2.86 -0.88
N GLU A 80 22.08 3.88 -0.98
CA GLU A 80 22.02 4.91 -2.03
C GLU A 80 23.06 4.67 -3.14
N VAL A 81 23.97 3.72 -2.92
CA VAL A 81 25.03 3.32 -3.83
C VAL A 81 24.71 1.99 -4.50
N ILE A 82 25.31 1.77 -5.68
CA ILE A 82 25.25 0.50 -6.41
C ILE A 82 25.90 -0.59 -5.56
N LEU A 83 25.18 -1.69 -5.37
CA LEU A 83 25.65 -2.86 -4.67
C LEU A 83 26.13 -3.93 -5.63
N GLU A 84 27.33 -4.44 -5.37
CA GLU A 84 27.89 -5.56 -6.12
C GLU A 84 27.10 -6.85 -5.89
N ARG A 85 27.31 -7.82 -6.80
CA ARG A 85 26.67 -9.13 -6.74
C ARG A 85 26.74 -9.77 -5.36
N LYS A 86 25.64 -10.41 -4.95
CA LYS A 86 25.45 -11.11 -3.66
C LYS A 86 25.34 -10.21 -2.43
N GLN A 87 25.40 -8.88 -2.58
CA GLN A 87 25.09 -7.97 -1.48
C GLN A 87 23.57 -7.82 -1.33
N ARG A 88 23.09 -7.68 -0.08
CA ARG A 88 21.66 -7.59 0.22
C ARG A 88 21.14 -6.18 -0.06
N LEU A 89 20.09 -6.11 -0.87
CA LEU A 89 19.30 -4.91 -1.12
C LEU A 89 17.92 -5.06 -0.47
N ASP A 90 17.59 -4.14 0.43
CA ASP A 90 16.26 -4.03 1.02
C ASP A 90 15.55 -2.80 0.44
N VAL A 91 14.28 -2.97 0.08
CA VAL A 91 13.42 -1.89 -0.41
C VAL A 91 12.16 -1.83 0.45
N TYR A 92 11.76 -0.61 0.78
CA TYR A 92 10.61 -0.32 1.59
C TYR A 92 9.70 0.64 0.84
N ILE A 93 8.40 0.34 0.83
CA ILE A 93 7.37 1.23 0.32
C ILE A 93 6.37 1.49 1.42
N THR A 94 6.10 2.77 1.68
CA THR A 94 5.01 3.17 2.56
C THR A 94 4.05 4.09 1.82
N ALA A 95 2.74 3.84 1.97
CA ALA A 95 1.68 4.65 1.38
C ALA A 95 0.60 4.91 2.43
N PRO A 96 -0.10 6.06 2.41
CA PRO A 96 -1.16 6.31 3.37
C PRO A 96 -2.29 5.33 3.19
N ARG A 97 -2.85 4.86 4.31
CA ARG A 97 -4.02 4.00 4.29
C ARG A 97 -5.26 4.86 4.11
N VAL A 98 -6.12 4.47 3.17
CA VAL A 98 -7.40 5.16 2.98
C VAL A 98 -8.32 4.72 4.13
N HIS A 99 -8.83 5.68 4.90
CA HIS A 99 -9.86 5.39 5.90
C HIS A 99 -11.15 5.03 5.18
N LEU A 100 -11.39 3.72 5.04
CA LEU A 100 -12.58 3.20 4.37
C LEU A 100 -13.79 3.07 5.32
N PHE A 101 -13.57 3.23 6.63
CA PHE A 101 -14.64 3.27 7.63
C PHE A 101 -14.69 4.57 8.42
N PRO A 102 -15.89 5.17 8.57
CA PRO A 102 -16.09 6.26 9.50
C PRO A 102 -16.05 5.81 10.97
N TYR A 103 -16.27 4.53 11.26
CA TYR A 103 -16.29 3.99 12.62
C TYR A 103 -15.41 2.75 12.76
N ASN A 104 -14.45 2.81 13.68
CA ASN A 104 -13.71 1.65 14.13
C ASN A 104 -14.44 1.04 15.35
N PHE A 105 -15.09 -0.10 15.15
CA PHE A 105 -15.75 -0.85 16.24
C PHE A 105 -14.77 -1.73 17.03
N SER A 106 -13.49 -1.75 16.66
CA SER A 106 -12.46 -2.47 17.40
C SER A 106 -11.79 -1.56 18.44
N GLY A 107 -11.35 -2.15 19.56
CA GLY A 107 -10.56 -1.43 20.58
C GLY A 107 -9.11 -1.17 20.19
N VAL A 108 -8.71 -1.47 18.95
CA VAL A 108 -7.33 -1.39 18.46
C VAL A 108 -7.21 -0.28 17.42
N THR A 109 -6.15 0.52 17.52
CA THR A 109 -5.81 1.54 16.53
C THR A 109 -5.43 0.88 15.21
N GLN A 110 -6.10 1.27 14.12
CA GLN A 110 -5.76 0.78 12.79
C GLN A 110 -4.43 1.41 12.31
N PRO A 111 -3.55 0.63 11.66
CA PRO A 111 -2.36 1.19 11.01
C PRO A 111 -2.72 2.32 10.03
N ALA A 112 -2.03 3.45 10.12
CA ALA A 112 -2.28 4.63 9.29
C ALA A 112 -1.68 4.54 7.88
N ARG A 113 -0.84 3.53 7.61
CA ARG A 113 -0.10 3.36 6.36
C ARG A 113 -0.11 1.90 5.94
N TYR A 114 -0.15 1.66 4.63
CA TYR A 114 0.25 0.39 4.04
C TYR A 114 1.78 0.32 4.01
N TYR A 115 2.30 -0.89 4.15
CA TYR A 115 3.74 -1.14 4.23
C TYR A 115 4.10 -2.37 3.41
N GLY A 116 5.06 -2.20 2.52
CA GLY A 116 5.72 -3.27 1.80
C GLY A 116 7.21 -3.29 2.12
N HIS A 117 7.75 -4.48 2.33
CA HIS A 117 9.19 -4.74 2.44
C HIS A 117 9.56 -5.87 1.49
N GLY A 118 10.59 -5.64 0.67
CA GLY A 118 11.19 -6.63 -0.20
C GLY A 118 12.69 -6.68 0.05
N SER A 119 13.24 -7.88 0.12
CA SER A 119 14.67 -8.13 0.25
C SER A 119 15.12 -9.05 -0.87
N ILE A 120 16.23 -8.72 -1.52
CA ILE A 120 16.85 -9.56 -2.56
C ILE A 120 18.37 -9.37 -2.56
N MET A 121 19.08 -10.31 -3.17
CA MET A 121 20.51 -10.16 -3.41
C MET A 121 20.72 -9.45 -4.74
N SER A 122 21.67 -8.52 -4.78
CA SER A 122 22.08 -7.86 -6.01
C SER A 122 22.62 -8.89 -7.00
N GLU A 123 22.20 -8.76 -8.25
CA GLU A 123 22.69 -9.50 -9.41
C GLU A 123 23.65 -8.67 -10.25
N TYR A 124 23.86 -7.40 -9.90
CA TYR A 124 24.68 -6.45 -10.63
C TYR A 124 26.10 -6.98 -10.82
N LEU A 125 26.50 -7.05 -12.08
CA LEU A 125 27.83 -7.36 -12.54
C LEU A 125 28.33 -6.12 -13.26
N ASP A 126 29.43 -5.55 -12.76
CA ASP A 126 30.15 -4.48 -13.44
C ASP A 126 30.80 -4.99 -14.74
#